data_AF-A0A2X0LXB0-F1
#
_entry.id   AF-A0A2X0LXB0-F1
#
_cell.length_a   1.000
_cell.length_b   1.000
_cell.length_c   1.000
_cell.angle_alpha   90.00
_cell.angle_beta   90.00
_cell.angle_gamma   90.00
#
_symmetry.space_group_name_H-M   'P 1'
#
loop_
_entity.id
_entity.type
_entity.pdbx_description
1 polymer ?
#
loop_
_entity_poly.entity_id
_entity_poly.type
_entity_poly.pdbx_seq_one_letter_code
_entity_poly.pdbx_strand_id
1 'polypeptide(L)'
;MSLTDLPAADVNTMAGPDDRASTPPPSSTSTQSQNIDVSAIGSITLTREQYEELVRYQRTRDEEAPTPRHLPPEAPAAFPEDSKLKGDNYVDWDITMSLTVDREVCAYLRRGTIDPTWTPTVRSRWQDYALHVLARSLTPATKATIGPVVQRGGSAHDCWLALTARYAPSDAQGHSSLIMNYFGMPQCPSTWKGFIDWSN
;
A
#
# COMPACT_ATOMS: atom_id res chain seq x y z
N MET A 1 23.97 65.41 31.04
CA MET A 1 23.38 66.25 29.98
C MET A 1 21.97 65.75 29.72
N SER A 2 21.00 66.67 29.68
CA SER A 2 19.55 66.43 29.71
C SER A 2 18.89 66.43 28.32
N LEU A 3 17.69 65.84 28.28
CA LEU A 3 16.48 66.18 27.52
C LEU A 3 16.41 65.99 25.97
N THR A 4 15.56 65.01 25.60
CA THR A 4 14.33 65.09 24.76
C THR A 4 14.32 65.60 23.31
N ASP A 5 13.56 64.84 22.51
CA ASP A 5 12.42 65.24 21.65
C ASP A 5 12.52 65.13 20.12
N LEU A 6 11.46 64.51 19.59
CA LEU A 6 11.02 64.20 18.21
C LEU A 6 10.66 65.48 17.40
N PRO A 7 9.97 65.43 16.23
CA PRO A 7 9.88 64.51 15.07
C PRO A 7 10.02 65.32 13.73
N ALA A 8 9.80 64.71 12.54
CA ALA A 8 8.86 65.25 11.54
C ALA A 8 8.95 64.60 10.14
N ALA A 9 7.75 64.50 9.56
CA ALA A 9 7.40 64.77 8.17
C ALA A 9 7.50 63.67 7.11
N ASP A 10 6.28 63.31 6.71
CA ASP A 10 5.81 62.63 5.54
C ASP A 10 5.80 63.57 4.30
N VAL A 11 5.77 62.97 3.11
CA VAL A 11 5.30 63.48 1.80
C VAL A 11 6.07 64.56 1.01
N ASN A 12 6.59 64.14 -0.16
CA ASN A 12 6.54 64.77 -1.50
C ASN A 12 7.52 64.02 -2.44
N THR A 13 7.34 63.73 -3.73
CA THR A 13 6.34 64.02 -4.76
C THR A 13 6.68 63.17 -6.00
N MET A 14 5.69 62.40 -6.46
CA MET A 14 5.21 62.25 -7.86
C MET A 14 6.19 62.18 -9.06
N ALA A 15 6.17 61.06 -9.79
CA ALA A 15 6.38 60.98 -11.25
C ALA A 15 5.51 59.83 -11.82
N GLY A 16 4.55 60.14 -12.69
CA GLY A 16 3.74 59.16 -13.44
C GLY A 16 4.35 58.81 -14.81
N PRO A 17 3.54 58.39 -15.79
CA PRO A 17 2.71 57.19 -15.84
C PRO A 17 3.16 56.28 -17.01
N ASP A 18 2.92 54.97 -16.97
CA ASP A 18 2.73 54.19 -18.21
C ASP A 18 2.11 52.81 -17.96
N ASP A 19 1.22 52.46 -18.87
CA ASP A 19 0.37 51.28 -18.91
C ASP A 19 1.12 49.95 -18.77
N ARG A 20 0.74 49.13 -17.77
CA ARG A 20 0.67 47.67 -17.94
C ARG A 20 -0.52 47.08 -17.21
N ALA A 21 -1.44 46.55 -18.01
CA ALA A 21 -2.51 45.66 -17.62
C ALA A 21 -2.00 44.62 -16.60
N SER A 22 -2.55 44.67 -15.39
CA SER A 22 -2.36 43.63 -14.40
C SER A 22 -3.11 42.38 -14.86
N THR A 23 -2.38 41.43 -15.44
CA THR A 23 -2.86 40.06 -15.58
C THR A 23 -3.22 39.52 -14.19
N PRO A 24 -4.44 38.99 -13.98
CA PRO A 24 -4.79 38.34 -12.73
C PRO A 24 -3.90 37.10 -12.51
N PRO A 25 -3.63 36.72 -11.25
CA PRO A 25 -2.85 35.52 -10.95
C PRO A 25 -3.55 34.28 -11.54
N PRO A 26 -2.79 33.24 -11.95
CA PRO A 26 -3.39 31.99 -12.42
C PRO A 26 -4.30 31.44 -11.32
N SER A 27 -5.53 31.10 -11.72
CA SER A 27 -6.53 30.52 -10.83
C SER A 27 -5.94 29.31 -10.11
N SER A 28 -5.92 29.36 -8.78
CA SER A 28 -5.65 28.21 -7.94
C SER A 28 -6.54 27.07 -8.42
N THR A 29 -5.94 26.03 -8.98
CA THR A 29 -6.63 24.77 -9.21
C THR A 29 -7.07 24.28 -7.84
N SER A 30 -8.36 24.45 -7.57
CA SER A 30 -9.01 23.90 -6.40
C SER A 30 -8.72 22.41 -6.40
N THR A 31 -7.84 21.96 -5.50
CA THR A 31 -7.80 20.56 -5.10
C THR A 31 -9.16 20.34 -4.45
N GLN A 32 -10.13 19.91 -5.26
CA GLN A 32 -11.40 19.44 -4.74
C GLN A 32 -11.03 18.26 -3.85
N SER A 33 -10.95 18.53 -2.54
CA SER A 33 -11.01 17.50 -1.52
C SER A 33 -12.27 16.72 -1.85
N GLN A 34 -12.12 15.59 -2.54
CA GLN A 34 -13.15 14.59 -2.57
C GLN A 34 -13.20 14.10 -1.13
N ASN A 35 -14.05 14.76 -0.36
CA ASN A 35 -14.55 14.26 0.90
C ASN A 35 -15.29 12.99 0.49
N ILE A 36 -14.59 11.85 0.51
CA ILE A 36 -15.20 10.57 0.21
C ILE A 36 -16.10 10.30 1.42
N ASP A 37 -17.35 10.73 1.29
CA ASP A 37 -18.41 10.33 2.20
C ASP A 37 -18.58 8.81 2.05
N VAL A 38 -18.01 8.08 3.00
CA VAL A 38 -18.02 6.61 3.04
C VAL A 38 -19.47 6.07 3.16
N SER A 39 -20.44 6.92 3.50
CA SER A 39 -21.87 6.55 3.49
C SER A 39 -22.47 6.39 2.08
N ALA A 40 -21.75 6.79 1.03
CA ALA A 40 -22.22 6.76 -0.36
C ALA A 40 -21.42 5.82 -1.27
N ILE A 41 -20.88 4.71 -0.75
CA ILE A 41 -20.36 3.63 -1.60
C ILE A 41 -21.55 2.92 -2.27
N GLY A 42 -22.11 3.58 -3.29
CA GLY A 42 -23.09 2.98 -4.18
C GLY A 42 -22.49 1.77 -4.89
N SER A 43 -23.31 0.74 -5.12
CA SER A 43 -22.91 -0.40 -5.94
C SER A 43 -22.58 0.09 -7.36
N ILE A 44 -21.30 0.07 -7.73
CA ILE A 44 -20.85 0.37 -9.08
C ILE A 44 -21.19 -0.85 -9.95
N THR A 45 -22.20 -0.73 -10.81
CA THR A 45 -22.52 -1.78 -11.78
C THR A 45 -21.76 -1.46 -13.07
N LEU A 46 -20.74 -2.27 -13.38
CA LEU A 46 -20.00 -2.16 -14.63
C LEU A 46 -20.62 -3.06 -15.69
N THR A 47 -20.71 -2.58 -16.93
CA THR A 47 -20.95 -3.47 -18.06
C THR A 47 -19.72 -4.35 -18.29
N ARG A 48 -19.87 -5.45 -19.02
CA ARG A 48 -18.76 -6.37 -19.33
C ARG A 48 -17.61 -5.63 -20.01
N GLU A 49 -17.93 -4.72 -20.92
CA GLU A 49 -16.95 -3.95 -21.69
C GLU A 49 -16.17 -3.00 -20.78
N GLN A 50 -16.84 -2.36 -19.81
CA GLN A 50 -16.20 -1.48 -18.83
C GLN A 50 -15.28 -2.27 -17.90
N TYR A 51 -15.68 -3.47 -17.50
CA TYR A 51 -14.81 -4.37 -16.73
C TYR A 51 -13.57 -4.78 -17.55
N GLU A 52 -13.76 -5.19 -18.80
CA GLU A 52 -12.66 -5.54 -19.69
C GLU A 52 -11.74 -4.35 -19.99
N GLU A 53 -12.28 -3.14 -20.08
CA GLU A 53 -11.52 -1.91 -20.23
C GLU A 53 -10.72 -1.59 -18.95
N LEU A 54 -11.29 -1.75 -17.76
CA LEU A 54 -10.55 -1.61 -16.50
C LEU A 54 -9.44 -2.66 -16.37
N VAL A 55 -9.71 -3.91 -16.75
CA VAL A 55 -8.70 -4.98 -16.78
C VAL A 55 -7.60 -4.66 -17.80
N ARG A 56 -7.95 -4.12 -18.97
CA ARG A 56 -6.98 -3.66 -19.97
C ARG A 56 -6.17 -2.47 -19.45
N TYR A 57 -6.81 -1.49 -18.83
CA TYR A 57 -6.16 -0.31 -18.25
C TYR A 57 -5.20 -0.71 -17.12
N GLN A 58 -5.60 -1.65 -16.26
CA GLN A 58 -4.74 -2.22 -15.24
C GLN A 58 -3.56 -2.96 -15.86
N ARG A 59 -3.80 -3.77 -16.90
CA ARG A 59 -2.74 -4.47 -17.64
C ARG A 59 -1.79 -3.48 -18.32
N THR A 60 -2.28 -2.42 -18.96
CA THR A 60 -1.43 -1.40 -19.59
C THR A 60 -0.67 -0.59 -18.55
N ARG A 61 -1.23 -0.35 -17.36
CA ARG A 61 -0.51 0.29 -16.25
C ARG A 61 0.52 -0.65 -15.60
N ASP A 62 0.29 -1.96 -15.68
CA ASP A 62 1.24 -2.98 -15.25
C ASP A 62 2.39 -3.16 -16.27
N GLU A 63 2.12 -2.96 -17.56
CA GLU A 63 3.08 -2.98 -18.69
C GLU A 63 3.84 -1.64 -18.83
N GLU A 64 3.17 -0.51 -18.59
CA GLU A 64 3.76 0.82 -18.33
C GLU A 64 4.31 0.84 -16.90
N ALA A 65 5.08 -0.19 -16.56
CA ALA A 65 5.83 -0.22 -15.34
C ALA A 65 6.80 0.97 -15.35
N PRO A 66 6.88 1.76 -14.26
CA PRO A 66 8.07 2.57 -14.03
C PRO A 66 9.26 1.64 -14.22
N THR A 67 10.25 2.04 -15.03
CA THR A 67 11.50 1.30 -15.22
C THR A 67 11.89 0.64 -13.89
N PRO A 68 11.99 -0.71 -13.81
CA PRO A 68 12.20 -1.38 -12.54
C PRO A 68 13.35 -0.70 -11.83
N ARG A 69 13.14 -0.20 -10.61
CA ARG A 69 14.24 0.41 -9.87
C ARG A 69 15.31 -0.66 -9.79
N HIS A 70 16.49 -0.41 -10.37
CA HIS A 70 17.56 -1.41 -10.35
C HIS A 70 18.03 -1.73 -8.94
N LEU A 71 17.72 -0.86 -7.96
CA LEU A 71 18.06 -1.05 -6.56
C LEU A 71 16.82 -0.93 -5.69
N PRO A 72 16.71 -1.77 -4.63
CA PRO A 72 15.65 -1.60 -3.65
C PRO A 72 15.85 -0.28 -2.87
N PRO A 73 14.81 0.22 -2.19
CA PRO A 73 14.94 1.37 -1.29
C PRO A 73 16.05 1.19 -0.25
N GLU A 74 16.70 2.29 0.12
CA GLU A 74 17.79 2.28 1.09
C GLU A 74 17.30 2.06 2.53
N ALA A 75 16.10 2.57 2.84
CA ALA A 75 15.43 2.33 4.11
C ALA A 75 14.38 1.20 3.97
N PRO A 76 14.39 0.18 4.84
CA PRO A 76 13.33 -0.82 4.86
C PRO A 76 12.02 -0.19 5.33
N ALA A 77 10.91 -0.66 4.78
CA ALA A 77 9.59 -0.17 5.15
C ALA A 77 9.31 -0.35 6.65
N ALA A 78 8.65 0.64 7.25
CA ALA A 78 8.24 0.58 8.65
C ALA A 78 6.90 -0.15 8.75
N PHE A 79 6.83 -1.17 9.60
CA PHE A 79 5.59 -1.89 9.90
C PHE A 79 5.11 -1.52 11.30
N PRO A 80 3.92 -0.89 11.42
CA PRO A 80 3.26 -0.70 12.70
C PRO A 80 3.09 -2.04 13.44
N GLU A 81 3.23 -2.05 14.77
CA GLU A 81 3.14 -3.28 15.58
C GLU A 81 1.77 -3.95 15.46
N ASP A 82 0.71 -3.16 15.31
CA ASP A 82 -0.66 -3.63 15.12
C ASP A 82 -0.86 -4.33 13.78
N SER A 83 -0.13 -3.94 12.74
CA SER A 83 -0.21 -4.50 11.38
C SER A 83 0.70 -5.71 11.12
N LYS A 84 1.54 -6.10 12.09
CA LYS A 84 2.40 -7.29 11.91
C LYS A 84 1.60 -8.58 11.88
N LEU A 85 2.12 -9.60 11.20
CA LEU A 85 1.47 -10.91 11.14
C LEU A 85 1.45 -11.56 12.53
N LYS A 86 0.24 -11.79 13.05
CA LYS A 86 -0.07 -12.41 14.34
C LYS A 86 -0.64 -13.83 14.20
N GLY A 87 -1.20 -14.14 13.04
CA GLY A 87 -1.57 -15.50 12.63
C GLY A 87 -2.96 -15.58 12.01
N ASP A 88 -3.94 -14.95 12.64
CA ASP A 88 -5.34 -14.85 12.19
C ASP A 88 -5.58 -13.68 11.23
N ASN A 89 -4.68 -12.70 11.23
CA ASN A 89 -4.77 -11.48 10.42
C ASN A 89 -4.04 -11.55 9.07
N TYR A 90 -3.89 -12.74 8.47
CA TYR A 90 -3.08 -12.90 7.24
C TYR A 90 -3.55 -11.98 6.10
N VAL A 91 -4.87 -11.86 5.89
CA VAL A 91 -5.42 -11.03 4.81
C VAL A 91 -5.13 -9.55 5.05
N ASP A 92 -5.34 -9.05 6.27
CA ASP A 92 -5.01 -7.67 6.62
C ASP A 92 -3.51 -7.39 6.52
N TRP A 93 -2.69 -8.37 6.88
CA TRP A 93 -1.24 -8.31 6.75
C TRP A 93 -0.80 -8.28 5.28
N ASP A 94 -1.39 -9.11 4.40
CA ASP A 94 -1.10 -9.15 2.96
C ASP A 94 -1.52 -7.85 2.25
N ILE A 95 -2.64 -7.26 2.68
CA ILE A 95 -3.07 -5.92 2.25
C ILE A 95 -2.06 -4.87 2.72
N THR A 96 -1.69 -4.89 4.00
CA THR A 96 -0.71 -3.94 4.55
C THR A 96 0.64 -4.05 3.86
N MET A 97 1.10 -5.27 3.57
CA MET A 97 2.29 -5.54 2.77
C MET A 97 2.22 -4.83 1.42
N SER A 98 1.09 -4.96 0.70
CA SER A 98 0.89 -4.34 -0.61
C SER A 98 0.86 -2.80 -0.56
N LEU A 99 0.41 -2.22 0.55
CA LEU A 99 0.32 -0.76 0.73
C LEU A 99 1.63 -0.14 1.24
N THR A 100 2.41 -0.89 2.03
CA THR A 100 3.58 -0.38 2.75
C THR A 100 4.88 -0.61 1.98
N VAL A 101 4.92 -1.65 1.15
CA VAL A 101 6.12 -2.12 0.47
C VAL A 101 6.01 -1.86 -1.02
N ASP A 102 7.11 -1.41 -1.63
CA ASP A 102 7.18 -1.15 -3.06
C ASP A 102 6.65 -2.34 -3.89
N ARG A 103 5.86 -2.02 -4.92
CA ARG A 103 5.18 -3.00 -5.79
C ARG A 103 6.12 -4.07 -6.32
N GLU A 104 7.33 -3.69 -6.73
CA GLU A 104 8.33 -4.60 -7.29
C GLU A 104 8.85 -5.61 -6.24
N VAL A 105 8.99 -5.19 -4.97
CA VAL A 105 9.39 -6.07 -3.88
C VAL A 105 8.26 -7.04 -3.57
N CYS A 106 7.03 -6.56 -3.53
CA CYS A 106 5.83 -7.40 -3.39
C CYS A 106 5.69 -8.40 -4.55
N ALA A 107 5.99 -7.99 -5.79
CA ALA A 107 5.98 -8.86 -6.95
C ALA A 107 7.05 -9.95 -6.83
N TYR A 108 8.27 -9.58 -6.45
CA TYR A 108 9.36 -10.53 -6.18
C TYR A 108 8.98 -11.54 -5.09
N LEU A 109 8.48 -11.08 -3.94
CA LEU A 109 8.05 -11.95 -2.84
C LEU A 109 6.99 -12.97 -3.28
N ARG A 110 6.01 -12.55 -4.09
CA ARG A 110 4.89 -13.41 -4.50
C ARG A 110 5.22 -14.35 -5.66
N ARG A 111 6.01 -13.90 -6.63
CA ARG A 111 6.28 -14.66 -7.86
C ARG A 111 7.63 -15.37 -7.86
N GLY A 112 8.57 -14.94 -7.02
CA GLY A 112 9.95 -15.42 -7.02
C GLY A 112 10.75 -15.00 -8.26
N THR A 113 10.14 -14.28 -9.19
CA THR A 113 10.76 -13.86 -10.44
C THR A 113 11.63 -12.65 -10.19
N ILE A 114 12.94 -12.84 -10.39
CA ILE A 114 13.90 -11.75 -10.50
C ILE A 114 14.21 -11.59 -11.98
N ASP A 115 14.24 -10.35 -12.46
CA ASP A 115 14.57 -10.05 -13.85
C ASP A 115 15.94 -10.67 -14.22
N PRO A 116 16.01 -11.51 -15.27
CA PRO A 116 17.24 -12.21 -15.65
C PRO A 116 18.35 -11.26 -16.11
N THR A 117 18.02 -10.02 -16.48
CA THR A 117 18.99 -8.99 -16.85
C THR A 117 19.72 -8.39 -15.63
N TRP A 118 19.25 -8.67 -14.41
CA TRP A 118 19.86 -8.13 -13.19
C TRP A 118 21.18 -8.82 -12.85
N THR A 119 22.18 -8.02 -12.49
CA THR A 119 23.48 -8.52 -12.06
C THR A 119 23.36 -9.30 -10.74
N PRO A 120 24.24 -10.28 -10.45
CA PRO A 120 24.23 -11.03 -9.19
C PRO A 120 24.21 -10.12 -7.94
N THR A 121 24.95 -9.02 -7.97
CA THR A 121 24.98 -8.03 -6.89
C THR A 121 23.63 -7.38 -6.65
N VAL A 122 22.93 -6.99 -7.72
CA VAL A 122 21.58 -6.42 -7.64
C VAL A 122 20.63 -7.46 -7.05
N ARG A 123 20.66 -8.70 -7.54
CA ARG A 123 19.81 -9.78 -7.02
C ARG A 123 20.02 -10.03 -5.53
N SER A 124 21.27 -10.04 -5.07
CA SER A 124 21.59 -10.18 -3.64
C SER A 124 20.98 -9.05 -2.81
N ARG A 125 21.11 -7.80 -3.26
CA ARG A 125 20.53 -6.64 -2.55
C ARG A 125 19.00 -6.73 -2.45
N TRP A 126 18.34 -7.14 -3.53
CA TRP A 126 16.89 -7.35 -3.53
C TRP A 126 16.47 -8.48 -2.58
N GLN A 127 17.21 -9.58 -2.58
CA GLN A 127 16.99 -10.69 -1.67
C GLN A 127 17.14 -10.26 -0.19
N ASP A 128 18.21 -9.54 0.14
CA ASP A 128 18.46 -9.04 1.49
C ASP A 128 17.39 -8.04 1.93
N TYR A 129 17.00 -7.12 1.04
CA TYR A 129 15.93 -6.16 1.30
C TYR A 129 14.60 -6.86 1.57
N ALA A 130 14.21 -7.81 0.72
CA ALA A 130 12.96 -8.55 0.85
C ALA A 130 12.90 -9.37 2.15
N LEU A 131 14.01 -10.01 2.54
CA LEU A 131 14.11 -10.69 3.84
C LEU A 131 13.97 -9.72 5.01
N HIS A 132 14.56 -8.54 4.94
CA HIS A 132 14.40 -7.51 5.97
C HIS A 132 12.96 -7.02 6.06
N VAL A 133 12.29 -6.79 4.94
CA VAL A 133 10.87 -6.42 4.88
C VAL A 133 10.03 -7.49 5.60
N LEU A 134 10.20 -8.76 5.24
CA LEU A 134 9.52 -9.86 5.92
C LEU A 134 9.82 -9.84 7.42
N ALA A 135 11.09 -9.81 7.81
CA ALA A 135 11.48 -9.80 9.21
C ALA A 135 10.91 -8.60 10.01
N ARG A 136 10.64 -7.45 9.38
CA ARG A 136 9.99 -6.31 10.05
C ARG A 136 8.48 -6.43 10.13
N SER A 137 7.87 -7.07 9.14
CA SER A 137 6.41 -7.29 9.06
C SER A 137 5.90 -8.43 9.97
N LEU A 138 6.79 -9.18 10.61
CA LEU A 138 6.45 -10.35 11.42
C LEU A 138 6.62 -10.09 12.92
N THR A 139 5.72 -10.67 13.72
CA THR A 139 5.88 -10.77 15.17
C THR A 139 6.95 -11.81 15.52
N PRO A 140 7.50 -11.81 16.76
CA PRO A 140 8.46 -12.84 17.17
C PRO A 140 7.93 -14.28 16.99
N ALA A 141 6.63 -14.49 17.24
CA ALA A 141 6.00 -15.80 17.06
C ALA A 141 5.96 -16.25 15.60
N THR A 142 5.60 -15.35 14.67
CA THR A 142 5.46 -15.70 13.24
C THR A 142 6.81 -15.75 12.51
N LYS A 143 7.85 -15.08 13.02
CA LYS A 143 9.24 -15.23 12.55
C LYS A 143 9.75 -16.67 12.61
N ALA A 144 9.27 -17.47 13.57
CA ALA A 144 9.65 -18.88 13.68
C ALA A 144 9.31 -19.69 12.41
N THR A 145 8.36 -19.22 11.59
CA THR A 145 7.98 -19.87 10.32
C THR A 145 9.06 -19.72 9.24
N ILE A 146 9.76 -18.59 9.19
CA ILE A 146 10.75 -18.31 8.14
C ILE A 146 12.18 -18.69 8.52
N GLY A 147 12.49 -18.79 9.82
CA GLY A 147 13.82 -19.15 10.32
C GLY A 147 14.40 -20.43 9.68
N PRO A 148 13.67 -21.57 9.68
CA PRO A 148 14.15 -22.80 9.05
C PRO A 148 14.35 -22.71 7.53
N VAL A 149 13.59 -21.85 6.85
CA VAL A 149 13.72 -21.62 5.40
C VAL A 149 15.05 -20.93 5.11
N VAL A 150 15.33 -19.83 5.82
CA VAL A 150 16.58 -19.08 5.67
C VAL A 150 17.80 -19.93 6.04
N GLN A 151 17.72 -20.74 7.10
CA GLN A 151 18.81 -21.64 7.50
C GLN A 151 19.19 -22.67 6.43
N ARG A 152 18.25 -23.06 5.57
CA ARG A 152 18.51 -23.96 4.43
C ARG A 152 18.95 -23.23 3.16
N GLY A 153 19.18 -21.92 3.23
CA GLY A 153 19.51 -21.10 2.06
C GLY A 153 18.30 -20.77 1.18
N GLY A 154 17.08 -20.84 1.71
CA GLY A 154 15.87 -20.45 1.00
C GLY A 154 15.82 -18.95 0.70
N SER A 155 15.14 -18.61 -0.39
CA SER A 155 14.92 -17.23 -0.84
C SER A 155 13.84 -16.51 -0.03
N ALA A 156 13.70 -15.20 -0.23
CA ALA A 156 12.63 -14.42 0.38
C ALA A 156 11.26 -14.87 -0.14
N HIS A 157 11.20 -15.33 -1.38
CA HIS A 157 10.02 -15.96 -1.96
C HIS A 157 9.68 -17.29 -1.25
N ASP A 158 10.66 -18.13 -0.94
CA ASP A 158 10.41 -19.36 -0.17
C ASP A 158 9.87 -19.05 1.23
N CYS A 159 10.37 -17.98 1.85
CA CYS A 159 9.84 -17.48 3.12
C CYS A 159 8.38 -16.99 2.97
N TRP A 160 8.07 -16.27 1.89
CA TRP A 160 6.69 -15.86 1.58
C TRP A 160 5.78 -17.07 1.44
N LEU A 161 6.15 -18.07 0.64
CA LEU A 161 5.37 -19.30 0.46
C LEU A 161 5.13 -20.04 1.79
N ALA A 162 6.14 -20.11 2.66
CA ALA A 162 5.99 -20.74 3.98
C ALA A 162 4.99 -19.98 4.87
N LEU A 163 4.95 -18.65 4.79
CA LEU A 163 3.98 -17.83 5.50
C LEU A 163 2.57 -18.03 4.94
N THR A 164 2.42 -17.96 3.62
CA THR A 164 1.14 -18.19 2.93
C THR A 164 0.59 -19.58 3.25
N ALA A 165 1.41 -20.63 3.14
CA ALA A 165 0.98 -22.00 3.41
C ALA A 165 0.51 -22.20 4.86
N ARG A 166 1.05 -21.42 5.81
CA ARG A 166 0.73 -21.56 7.23
C ARG A 166 -0.43 -20.69 7.70
N TYR A 167 -0.56 -19.48 7.17
CA TYR A 167 -1.45 -18.45 7.71
C TYR A 167 -2.53 -18.00 6.73
N ALA A 168 -2.37 -18.25 5.42
CA ALA A 168 -3.43 -17.93 4.49
C ALA A 168 -4.64 -18.83 4.75
N PRO A 169 -5.86 -18.29 4.61
CA PRO A 169 -7.06 -19.13 4.53
C PRO A 169 -6.86 -20.16 3.41
N SER A 170 -6.91 -21.44 3.77
CA SER A 170 -6.63 -22.54 2.83
C SER A 170 -7.89 -23.28 2.40
N ASP A 171 -9.03 -23.00 3.02
CA ASP A 171 -10.32 -23.63 2.74
C ASP A 171 -11.45 -22.61 2.60
N ALA A 172 -12.56 -23.08 2.01
CA ALA A 172 -13.77 -22.29 1.84
C ALA A 172 -14.31 -21.75 3.17
N GLN A 173 -14.05 -22.46 4.27
CA GLN A 173 -14.45 -22.06 5.61
C GLN A 173 -13.71 -20.78 6.04
N GLY A 174 -12.38 -20.75 5.92
CA GLY A 174 -11.54 -19.59 6.23
C GLY A 174 -11.89 -18.39 5.34
N HIS A 175 -12.14 -18.61 4.05
CA HIS A 175 -12.63 -17.55 3.17
C HIS A 175 -14.03 -17.05 3.57
N SER A 176 -14.95 -17.95 3.94
CA SER A 176 -16.29 -17.58 4.39
C SER A 176 -16.27 -16.77 5.68
N SER A 177 -15.44 -17.14 6.67
CA SER A 177 -15.32 -16.40 7.92
C SER A 177 -14.83 -14.97 7.72
N LEU A 178 -13.96 -14.74 6.75
CA LEU A 178 -13.51 -13.40 6.38
C LEU A 178 -14.64 -12.56 5.77
N ILE A 179 -15.39 -13.15 4.83
CA ILE A 179 -16.56 -12.50 4.22
C ILE A 179 -17.59 -12.18 5.30
N MET A 180 -17.89 -13.13 6.19
CA MET A 180 -18.86 -12.93 7.27
C MET A 180 -18.41 -11.82 8.23
N ASN A 181 -17.15 -11.81 8.65
CA ASN A 181 -16.62 -10.76 9.52
C ASN A 181 -16.66 -9.38 8.85
N TYR A 182 -16.33 -9.30 7.56
CA TYR A 182 -16.33 -8.04 6.82
C TYR A 182 -17.74 -7.43 6.71
N PHE A 183 -18.74 -8.25 6.41
CA PHE A 183 -20.14 -7.80 6.27
C PHE A 183 -20.93 -7.82 7.59
N GLY A 184 -20.29 -8.15 8.72
CA GLY A 184 -20.97 -8.30 10.01
C GLY A 184 -22.03 -9.42 10.02
N MET A 185 -21.88 -10.42 9.15
CA MET A 185 -22.81 -11.53 9.04
C MET A 185 -22.54 -12.61 10.11
N PRO A 186 -23.58 -13.37 10.51
CA PRO A 186 -23.40 -14.51 11.41
C PRO A 186 -22.51 -15.58 10.78
N GLN A 187 -21.55 -16.10 11.56
CA GLN A 187 -20.58 -17.12 11.11
C GLN A 187 -21.29 -18.35 10.51
N CYS A 188 -20.77 -18.84 9.39
CA CYS A 188 -21.31 -20.03 8.73
C CYS A 188 -21.14 -21.27 9.65
N PRO A 189 -22.22 -21.99 9.98
CA PRO A 189 -22.12 -23.15 10.86
C PRO A 189 -21.28 -24.28 10.24
N SER A 190 -20.46 -24.93 11.06
CA SER A 190 -19.56 -26.02 10.63
C SER A 190 -20.23 -27.38 10.44
N THR A 191 -21.56 -27.47 10.63
CA THR A 191 -22.31 -28.72 10.49
C THR A 191 -23.41 -28.55 9.45
N TRP A 192 -23.72 -29.62 8.72
CA TRP A 192 -24.80 -29.62 7.73
C TRP A 192 -26.13 -29.18 8.34
N LYS A 193 -26.46 -29.69 9.53
CA LYS A 193 -27.67 -29.27 10.25
C LYS A 193 -27.66 -27.78 10.58
N GLY A 194 -26.55 -27.28 11.11
CA GLY A 194 -26.40 -25.85 11.40
C GLY A 194 -26.51 -24.99 10.13
N PHE A 195 -25.96 -25.44 9.01
CA PHE A 195 -26.07 -24.75 7.73
C PHE A 195 -27.54 -24.65 7.28
N ILE A 196 -28.31 -25.74 7.38
CA ILE A 196 -29.75 -25.73 7.09
C ILE A 196 -30.50 -24.74 7.99
N ASP A 197 -30.23 -24.74 9.31
CA ASP A 197 -30.85 -23.82 10.27
C ASP A 197 -30.49 -22.35 10.00
N TRP A 198 -29.28 -22.09 9.51
CA TRP A 198 -28.79 -20.75 9.16
C TRP A 198 -29.35 -20.24 7.82
N SER A 199 -29.69 -21.14 6.90
CA SER A 199 -30.18 -20.81 5.56
C SER A 199 -31.70 -20.59 5.44
N ASN A 200 -32.46 -20.87 6.50
CA ASN A 200 -33.92 -20.69 6.58
C ASN A 200 -34.31 -19.45 7.38
#